data_AF-A0A3A5W054-F1
#
_entry.id   AF-A0A3A5W054-F1
#
_cell.length_a   1.000
_cell.length_b   1.000
_cell.length_c   1.000
_cell.angle_alpha   90.00
_cell.angle_beta   90.00
_cell.angle_gamma   90.00
#
_symmetry.space_group_name_H-M   'P 1'
#
loop_
_entity.id
_entity.type
_entity.pdbx_description
1 polymer ?
#
loop_
_entity_poly.entity_id
_entity_poly.type
_entity_poly.pdbx_seq_one_letter_code
_entity_poly.pdbx_strand_id
1 'polypeptide(L)'
;MNRKKKLSHHKPNHNGKNRKTRKRVSLNRALEPGDGHKKNKPKKDISVDEAERRNLLKQKRAEHANLVRQEWLRQRQGPAKPCCETDEDCEAKNKWLMKQLKSIRCETIVDAETGVKVSRVIPLSFERRSDVWPHMRHFAKVAKKAGYTRHW
;
A
#
# COMPACT_ATOMS: atom_id res chain seq x y z
N MET A 1 -28.55 -44.27 14.51
CA MET A 1 -28.28 -43.03 13.74
C MET A 1 -27.16 -42.23 14.40
N ASN A 2 -25.90 -42.38 13.94
CA ASN A 2 -24.74 -41.69 14.54
C ASN A 2 -24.51 -40.32 13.90
N ARG A 3 -24.86 -39.25 14.61
CA ARG A 3 -24.56 -37.87 14.19
C ARG A 3 -23.07 -37.59 14.37
N LYS A 4 -22.32 -37.52 13.26
CA LYS A 4 -20.93 -37.03 13.21
C LYS A 4 -20.89 -35.60 13.78
N LYS A 5 -20.35 -35.42 14.99
CA LYS A 5 -20.05 -34.08 15.54
C LYS A 5 -18.99 -33.42 14.66
N LYS A 6 -19.38 -32.37 13.93
CA LYS A 6 -18.44 -31.51 13.18
C LYS A 6 -17.50 -30.86 14.20
N LEU A 7 -16.22 -31.23 14.18
CA LEU A 7 -15.18 -30.53 14.93
C LEU A 7 -15.12 -29.09 14.40
N SER A 8 -15.67 -28.13 15.15
CA SER A 8 -15.54 -26.72 14.79
C SER A 8 -14.07 -26.33 14.95
N HIS A 9 -13.36 -26.09 13.84
CA HIS A 9 -12.01 -25.51 13.84
C HIS A 9 -12.02 -24.03 14.25
N HIS A 10 -12.69 -23.71 15.35
CA HIS A 10 -12.72 -22.35 15.85
C HIS A 10 -11.55 -22.15 16.80
N LYS A 11 -10.51 -21.46 16.30
CA LYS A 11 -9.38 -21.03 17.12
C LYS A 11 -9.94 -20.13 18.24
N PRO A 12 -9.79 -20.52 19.52
CA PRO A 12 -10.46 -19.83 20.62
C PRO A 12 -9.92 -18.41 20.86
N ASN A 13 -8.68 -18.16 20.44
CA ASN A 13 -7.99 -16.90 20.66
C ASN A 13 -7.55 -16.28 19.32
N HIS A 14 -7.70 -14.96 19.21
CA HIS A 14 -7.17 -14.16 18.11
C HIS A 14 -6.46 -12.94 18.69
N ASN A 15 -5.20 -12.74 18.31
CA ASN A 15 -4.38 -11.61 18.75
C ASN A 15 -4.31 -11.45 20.30
N GLY A 16 -4.11 -12.56 21.02
CA GLY A 16 -3.98 -12.56 22.49
C GLY A 16 -5.28 -12.29 23.27
N LYS A 17 -6.42 -12.17 22.58
CA LYS A 17 -7.74 -12.02 23.21
C LYS A 17 -8.59 -13.26 22.94
N ASN A 18 -9.36 -13.67 23.95
CA ASN A 18 -10.36 -14.69 23.77
C ASN A 18 -11.48 -14.10 22.90
N ARG A 19 -11.83 -14.78 21.81
CA ARG A 19 -12.80 -14.26 20.83
C ARG A 19 -14.21 -14.10 21.41
N LYS A 20 -14.60 -14.96 22.36
CA LYS A 20 -15.94 -15.00 22.93
C LYS A 20 -16.13 -13.96 24.03
N THR A 21 -15.11 -13.75 24.85
CA THR A 21 -15.19 -12.82 25.99
C THR A 21 -14.55 -11.46 25.69
N ARG A 22 -13.81 -11.31 24.57
CA ARG A 22 -12.95 -10.17 24.21
C ARG A 22 -11.91 -9.78 25.28
N LYS A 23 -11.85 -10.50 26.39
CA LYS A 23 -10.87 -10.30 27.45
C LYS A 23 -9.49 -10.75 26.96
N ARG A 24 -8.47 -10.01 27.38
CA ARG A 24 -7.08 -10.39 27.15
C ARG A 24 -6.83 -11.69 27.91
N VAL A 25 -6.29 -12.70 27.23
CA VAL A 25 -5.86 -13.92 27.89
C VAL A 25 -4.53 -13.59 28.54
N SER A 26 -4.43 -13.71 29.87
CA SER A 26 -3.16 -13.54 30.56
C SER A 26 -2.20 -14.64 30.08
N LEU A 27 -1.08 -14.22 29.49
CA LEU A 27 0.02 -15.11 29.18
C LEU A 27 0.72 -15.45 30.49
N ASN A 28 0.21 -16.41 31.25
CA ASN A 28 0.95 -17.00 32.37
C ASN A 28 2.02 -17.94 31.80
N ARG A 29 3.01 -17.37 31.11
CA ARG A 29 4.40 -17.83 30.93
C ARG A 29 5.11 -16.84 30.02
N ALA A 30 5.60 -15.73 30.58
CA ALA A 30 6.75 -15.06 29.99
C ALA A 30 7.93 -16.03 30.19
N LEU A 31 8.35 -16.73 29.13
CA LEU A 31 9.70 -17.26 29.08
C LEU A 31 10.63 -16.04 29.02
N GLU A 32 11.67 -16.04 29.84
CA GLU A 32 12.56 -14.90 30.01
C GLU A 32 13.14 -14.42 28.66
N PRO A 33 13.44 -13.11 28.51
CA PRO A 33 14.10 -12.55 27.31
C PRO A 33 15.56 -13.02 27.19
N GLY A 34 15.78 -14.32 27.05
CA GLY A 34 17.09 -14.98 26.91
C GLY A 34 17.03 -16.27 26.08
N ASP A 35 15.85 -16.89 25.93
CA ASP A 35 15.64 -18.15 25.19
C ASP A 35 15.52 -17.97 23.66
N GLY A 36 16.20 -16.95 23.12
CA GLY A 36 16.12 -16.51 21.73
C GLY A 36 16.88 -17.38 20.72
N HIS A 37 17.52 -18.47 21.13
CA HIS A 37 18.23 -19.36 20.21
C HIS A 37 17.58 -20.75 20.12
N LYS A 38 16.49 -20.83 19.34
CA LYS A 38 15.95 -22.09 18.80
C LYS A 38 16.86 -22.68 17.71
N LYS A 39 18.19 -22.70 17.91
CA LYS A 39 19.12 -23.45 17.05
C LYS A 39 19.03 -24.96 17.27
N ASN A 40 18.50 -25.38 18.42
CA ASN A 40 18.45 -26.79 18.85
C ASN A 40 17.03 -27.36 18.89
N LYS A 41 16.09 -26.86 18.07
CA LYS A 41 14.89 -27.66 17.82
C LYS A 41 15.29 -28.80 16.90
N PRO A 42 15.11 -30.08 17.29
CA PRO A 42 15.29 -31.17 16.35
C PRO A 42 14.41 -30.86 15.14
N LYS A 43 15.02 -30.77 13.96
CA LYS A 43 14.25 -30.76 12.72
C LYS A 43 13.48 -32.07 12.77
N LYS A 44 12.15 -31.97 12.85
CA LYS A 44 11.30 -33.15 12.74
C LYS A 44 11.69 -33.82 11.43
N ASP A 45 12.10 -35.09 11.47
CA ASP A 45 12.42 -35.83 10.26
C ASP A 45 11.15 -35.88 9.41
N ILE A 46 11.16 -35.08 8.34
CA ILE A 46 10.09 -35.06 7.35
C ILE A 46 10.40 -36.24 6.44
N SER A 47 9.42 -37.12 6.19
CA SER A 47 9.63 -38.21 5.24
C SER A 47 10.08 -37.65 3.88
N VAL A 48 10.85 -38.44 3.13
CA VAL A 48 11.35 -38.05 1.80
C VAL A 48 10.19 -37.55 0.92
N ASP A 49 9.05 -38.26 0.95
CA ASP A 49 7.82 -37.89 0.24
C ASP A 49 7.22 -36.53 0.67
N GLU A 50 7.23 -36.22 1.97
CA GLU A 50 6.70 -34.93 2.44
C GLU A 50 7.67 -33.77 2.15
N ALA A 51 8.99 -34.05 2.12
CA ALA A 51 10.00 -33.08 1.71
C ALA A 51 9.88 -32.76 0.20
N GLU A 52 9.72 -33.77 -0.64
CA GLU A 52 9.48 -33.63 -2.08
C GLU A 52 8.20 -32.87 -2.36
N ARG A 53 7.09 -33.23 -1.70
CA ARG A 53 5.82 -32.50 -1.83
C ARG A 53 5.95 -31.02 -1.46
N ARG A 54 6.71 -30.70 -0.41
CA ARG A 54 6.96 -29.30 -0.01
C ARG A 54 7.82 -28.56 -1.04
N ASN A 55 8.82 -29.21 -1.63
CA ASN A 55 9.65 -28.61 -2.66
C ASN A 55 8.84 -28.33 -3.93
N LEU A 56 7.99 -29.26 -4.36
CA LEU A 56 7.07 -29.06 -5.48
C LEU A 56 6.11 -27.88 -5.25
N LEU A 57 5.56 -27.75 -4.03
CA LEU A 57 4.69 -26.61 -3.69
C LEU A 57 5.46 -25.28 -3.66
N LYS A 58 6.72 -25.27 -3.22
CA LYS A 58 7.56 -24.07 -3.27
C LYS A 58 7.86 -23.66 -4.71
N GLN A 59 8.20 -24.61 -5.58
CA GLN A 59 8.43 -24.36 -7.01
C GLN A 59 7.19 -23.76 -7.66
N LYS A 60 6.01 -24.39 -7.50
CA LYS A 60 4.73 -23.88 -8.02
C LYS A 60 4.40 -22.45 -7.54
N ARG A 61 4.69 -22.14 -6.26
CA ARG A 61 4.49 -20.77 -5.73
C ARG A 61 5.48 -19.77 -6.35
N ALA A 62 6.73 -20.17 -6.54
CA ALA A 62 7.75 -19.34 -7.16
C ALA A 62 7.43 -19.07 -8.64
N GLU A 63 6.99 -20.09 -9.38
CA GLU A 63 6.52 -19.97 -10.76
C GLU A 63 5.34 -19.00 -10.86
N HIS A 64 4.32 -19.17 -10.02
CA HIS A 64 3.18 -18.25 -9.99
C HIS A 64 3.61 -16.81 -9.65
N ALA A 65 4.51 -16.63 -8.68
CA ALA A 65 5.04 -15.30 -8.33
C ALA A 65 5.81 -14.66 -9.50
N ASN A 66 6.59 -15.46 -10.24
CA ASN A 66 7.29 -15.00 -11.45
C ASN A 66 6.31 -14.60 -12.56
N LEU A 67 5.25 -15.37 -12.79
CA LEU A 67 4.21 -15.04 -13.77
C LEU A 67 3.51 -13.73 -13.40
N VAL A 68 3.12 -13.54 -12.14
CA VAL A 68 2.51 -12.28 -11.66
C VAL A 68 3.47 -11.11 -11.85
N ARG A 69 4.77 -11.31 -11.56
CA ARG A 69 5.79 -10.27 -11.75
C ARG A 69 5.96 -9.92 -13.23
N GLN A 70 5.99 -10.92 -14.12
CA GLN A 70 6.10 -10.72 -15.57
C GLN A 70 4.88 -9.99 -16.11
N GLU A 71 3.68 -10.37 -15.69
CA GLU A 71 2.44 -9.67 -16.06
C GLU A 71 2.45 -8.21 -15.59
N TRP A 72 2.86 -7.97 -14.36
CA TRP A 72 3.01 -6.62 -13.82
C TRP A 72 4.04 -5.78 -14.60
N LEU A 73 5.18 -6.37 -14.98
CA LEU A 73 6.18 -5.72 -15.81
C LEU A 73 5.61 -5.41 -17.20
N ARG A 74 4.91 -6.36 -17.82
CA ARG A 74 4.28 -6.21 -19.14
C ARG A 74 3.26 -5.06 -19.15
N GLN A 75 2.42 -4.96 -18.13
CA GLN A 75 1.46 -3.86 -17.99
C GLN A 75 2.12 -2.49 -17.85
N ARG A 76 3.35 -2.43 -17.29
CA ARG A 76 4.11 -1.18 -17.11
C ARG A 76 5.06 -0.85 -18.26
N GLN A 77 5.41 -1.83 -19.10
CA GLN A 77 6.20 -1.62 -20.31
C GLN A 77 5.39 -0.94 -21.42
N GLY A 78 4.06 -0.97 -21.35
CA GLY A 78 3.22 -0.18 -22.25
C GLY A 78 3.54 1.32 -22.10
N PRO A 79 3.56 2.09 -23.21
CA PRO A 79 3.72 3.53 -23.13
C PRO A 79 2.63 4.09 -22.21
N ALA A 80 3.03 4.89 -21.22
CA ALA A 80 2.06 5.56 -20.37
C ALA A 80 1.12 6.35 -21.26
N LYS A 81 -0.19 6.08 -21.16
CA LYS A 81 -1.19 6.84 -21.92
C LYS A 81 -0.95 8.33 -21.66
N PRO A 82 -0.76 9.14 -22.72
CA PRO A 82 -0.55 10.56 -22.55
C PRO A 82 -1.78 11.16 -21.86
N CYS A 83 -1.58 12.12 -20.95
CA CYS A 83 -2.69 12.71 -20.21
C CYS A 83 -3.55 13.65 -21.07
N CYS A 84 -3.00 14.11 -22.20
CA CYS A 84 -3.63 14.93 -23.23
C CYS A 84 -3.13 14.46 -24.60
N GLU A 85 -3.99 14.47 -25.61
CA GLU A 85 -3.63 14.08 -26.98
C GLU A 85 -2.95 15.24 -27.72
N THR A 86 -3.38 16.46 -27.44
CA THR A 86 -2.84 17.69 -28.05
C THR A 86 -2.36 18.70 -26.99
N ASP A 87 -1.54 19.65 -27.42
CA ASP A 87 -1.10 20.77 -26.57
C ASP A 87 -2.28 21.70 -26.21
N GLU A 88 -3.24 21.88 -27.13
CA GLU A 88 -4.45 22.68 -26.89
C GLU A 88 -5.32 22.09 -25.78
N ASP A 89 -5.51 20.76 -25.77
CA ASP A 89 -6.21 20.06 -24.69
C ASP A 89 -5.50 20.22 -23.35
N CYS A 90 -4.16 20.19 -23.37
CA CYS A 90 -3.34 20.39 -22.19
C CYS A 90 -3.57 21.79 -21.61
N GLU A 91 -3.57 22.81 -22.46
CA GLU A 91 -3.84 24.19 -22.06
C GLU A 91 -5.27 24.41 -21.56
N ALA A 92 -6.26 23.84 -22.26
CA ALA A 92 -7.67 23.94 -21.86
C ALA A 92 -7.87 23.32 -20.47
N LYS A 93 -7.31 22.12 -20.25
CA LYS A 93 -7.35 21.44 -18.95
C LYS A 93 -6.59 22.23 -17.88
N ASN A 94 -5.44 22.81 -18.19
CA ASN A 94 -4.70 23.68 -17.27
C ASN A 94 -5.53 24.91 -16.87
N LYS A 95 -6.19 25.59 -17.82
CA LYS A 95 -7.06 26.74 -17.55
C LYS A 95 -8.23 26.35 -16.66
N TRP A 96 -8.87 25.20 -16.91
CA TRP A 96 -9.95 24.68 -16.08
C TRP A 96 -9.49 24.36 -14.66
N LEU A 97 -8.36 23.64 -14.50
CA LEU A 97 -7.78 23.32 -13.20
C LEU A 97 -7.39 24.59 -12.43
N MET A 98 -6.89 25.63 -13.10
CA MET A 98 -6.59 26.91 -12.46
C MET A 98 -7.85 27.60 -11.92
N LYS A 99 -8.97 27.55 -12.65
CA LYS A 99 -10.26 28.08 -12.16
C LYS A 99 -10.71 27.31 -10.91
N GLN A 100 -10.60 25.99 -10.93
CA GLN A 100 -10.94 25.12 -9.79
C GLN A 100 -10.02 25.39 -8.58
N LEU A 101 -8.72 25.55 -8.81
CA LEU A 101 -7.76 25.83 -7.75
C LEU A 101 -8.02 27.20 -7.12
N LYS A 102 -8.36 28.22 -7.92
CA LYS A 102 -8.75 29.55 -7.43
C LYS A 102 -10.04 29.53 -6.60
N SER A 103 -10.98 28.62 -6.88
CA SER A 103 -12.19 28.46 -6.07
C SER A 103 -11.96 27.74 -4.75
N ILE A 104 -10.80 27.09 -4.58
CA ILE A 104 -10.45 26.37 -3.36
C ILE A 104 -9.60 27.27 -2.48
N ARG A 105 -9.90 27.29 -1.17
CA ARG A 105 -9.03 27.92 -0.19
C ARG A 105 -7.74 27.11 -0.07
N CYS A 106 -6.66 27.62 -0.67
CA CYS A 106 -5.34 27.02 -0.56
C CYS A 106 -4.76 27.20 0.84
N GLU A 107 -3.97 26.22 1.27
CA GLU A 107 -3.36 26.21 2.60
C GLU A 107 -2.12 27.10 2.65
N THR A 108 -1.75 27.51 3.86
CA THR A 108 -0.48 28.19 4.13
C THR A 108 0.28 27.30 5.10
N ILE A 109 1.46 26.85 4.70
CA ILE A 109 2.30 25.95 5.49
C ILE A 109 3.56 26.71 5.92
N VAL A 110 4.02 26.48 7.14
CA VAL A 110 5.34 26.92 7.57
C VAL A 110 6.32 25.84 7.17
N ASP A 111 7.26 26.18 6.29
CA ASP A 111 8.33 25.27 5.92
C ASP A 111 9.22 25.01 7.15
N ALA A 112 9.39 23.75 7.52
CA ALA A 112 10.09 23.35 8.74
C ALA A 112 11.60 23.62 8.67
N GLU A 113 12.19 23.63 7.47
CA GLU A 113 13.63 23.88 7.30
C GLU A 113 13.96 25.37 7.27
N THR A 114 13.13 26.16 6.60
CA THR A 114 13.40 27.59 6.38
C THR A 114 12.64 28.50 7.35
N GLY A 115 11.63 28.00 8.05
CA GLY A 115 10.73 28.79 8.88
C GLY A 115 9.84 29.76 8.09
N VAL A 116 9.90 29.72 6.76
CA VAL A 116 9.17 30.65 5.88
C VAL A 116 7.73 30.19 5.72
N LYS A 117 6.80 31.14 5.83
CA LYS A 117 5.37 30.90 5.53
C LYS A 117 5.18 30.80 4.01
N VAL A 118 4.97 29.59 3.53
CA VAL A 118 4.61 29.33 2.13
C VAL A 118 3.09 29.41 2.01
N SER A 119 2.59 30.52 1.46
CA SER A 119 1.17 30.70 1.14
C SER A 119 0.82 30.09 -0.22
N ARG A 120 -0.46 29.75 -0.42
CA ARG A 120 -0.98 29.18 -1.69
C ARG A 120 -0.44 27.79 -2.01
N VAL A 121 -0.39 26.95 -0.99
CA VAL A 121 -0.07 25.53 -1.17
C VAL A 121 -1.27 24.80 -1.75
N ILE A 122 -1.04 24.04 -2.84
CA ILE A 122 -2.05 23.20 -3.47
C ILE A 122 -2.47 22.11 -2.48
N PRO A 123 -3.75 21.99 -2.11
CA PRO A 123 -4.21 20.95 -1.20
C PRO A 123 -3.97 19.54 -1.77
N LEU A 124 -3.55 18.62 -0.90
CA LEU A 124 -3.38 17.20 -1.27
C LEU A 124 -4.67 16.57 -1.80
N SER A 125 -5.83 17.03 -1.33
CA SER A 125 -7.14 16.60 -1.81
C SER A 125 -7.39 16.95 -3.27
N PHE A 126 -6.85 18.08 -3.74
CA PHE A 126 -6.95 18.49 -5.14
C PHE A 126 -6.04 17.63 -6.02
N GLU A 127 -4.81 17.38 -5.57
CA GLU A 127 -3.80 16.65 -6.33
C GLU A 127 -4.14 15.16 -6.52
N ARG A 128 -4.75 14.55 -5.49
CA ARG A 128 -5.10 13.12 -5.48
C ARG A 128 -6.36 12.77 -6.27
N ARG A 129 -7.05 13.75 -6.84
CA ARG A 129 -8.23 13.45 -7.68
C ARG A 129 -7.81 12.65 -8.90
N SER A 130 -8.57 11.62 -9.25
CA SER A 130 -8.23 10.67 -10.33
C SER A 130 -8.15 11.33 -11.72
N ASP A 131 -8.92 12.39 -11.94
CA ASP A 131 -8.94 13.19 -13.19
C ASP A 131 -7.75 14.16 -13.31
N VAL A 132 -7.19 14.54 -12.15
CA VAL A 132 -6.15 15.56 -12.01
C VAL A 132 -4.77 14.94 -11.93
N TRP A 133 -4.61 13.85 -11.16
CA TRP A 133 -3.34 13.20 -10.87
C TRP A 133 -2.49 12.89 -12.12
N PRO A 134 -3.04 12.31 -13.21
CA PRO A 134 -2.27 12.07 -14.43
C PRO A 134 -1.77 13.36 -15.10
N HIS A 135 -2.49 14.47 -14.92
CA HIS A 135 -2.20 15.77 -15.53
C HIS A 135 -1.35 16.68 -14.64
N MET A 136 -1.07 16.28 -13.40
CA MET A 136 -0.34 17.10 -12.42
C MET A 136 1.06 17.49 -12.85
N ARG A 137 1.73 16.69 -13.68
CA ARG A 137 3.08 17.03 -14.18
C ARG A 137 3.07 18.28 -15.07
N HIS A 138 2.04 18.46 -15.90
CA HIS A 138 1.90 19.64 -16.75
C HIS A 138 1.41 20.84 -15.94
N PHE A 139 0.34 20.63 -15.18
CA PHE A 139 -0.27 21.69 -14.38
C PHE A 139 0.68 22.23 -13.30
N ALA A 140 1.55 21.42 -12.70
CA ALA A 140 2.49 21.91 -11.68
C ALA A 140 3.40 23.03 -12.21
N LYS A 141 3.80 22.99 -13.49
CA LYS A 141 4.58 24.07 -14.12
C LYS A 141 3.75 25.36 -14.20
N VAL A 142 2.48 25.24 -14.60
CA VAL A 142 1.55 26.37 -14.73
C VAL A 142 1.21 26.95 -13.36
N ALA A 143 0.91 26.10 -12.38
CA ALA A 143 0.60 26.49 -11.02
C ALA A 143 1.79 27.20 -10.35
N LYS A 144 3.02 26.70 -10.54
CA LYS A 144 4.24 27.36 -10.06
C LYS A 144 4.42 28.75 -10.67
N LYS A 145 4.19 28.92 -11.98
CA LYS A 145 4.20 30.24 -12.64
C LYS A 145 3.13 31.19 -12.08
N ALA A 146 1.99 30.67 -11.66
CA ALA A 146 0.92 31.42 -11.02
C ALA A 146 1.15 31.68 -9.51
N GLY A 147 2.30 31.26 -8.96
CA GLY A 147 2.66 31.46 -7.55
C GLY A 147 2.05 30.45 -6.58
N TYR A 148 1.58 29.30 -7.05
CA TYR A 148 1.17 28.19 -6.20
C TYR A 148 2.33 27.24 -5.96
N THR A 149 2.43 26.74 -4.73
CA THR A 149 3.48 25.81 -4.33
C THR A 149 2.89 24.43 -4.08
N ARG A 150 3.66 23.39 -4.37
CA ARG A 150 3.30 22.01 -4.08
C ARG A 150 4.19 21.57 -2.93
N HIS A 151 3.57 21.25 -1.80
CA HIS A 151 4.28 20.81 -0.59
C HIS A 151 4.07 19.31 -0.43
N TRP A 152 5.13 18.60 -0.09
CA TRP A 152 5.17 17.15 0.06
C TRP A 152 5.59 16.79 1.47
#